data_AF-A0AAV8FM45-F1
#
_entry.id   AF-A0AAV8FM45-F1
#
_cell.length_a   1.000
_cell.length_b   1.000
_cell.length_c   1.000
_cell.angle_alpha   90.00
_cell.angle_beta   90.00
_cell.angle_gamma   90.00
#
_symmetry.space_group_name_H-M   'P 1'
#
loop_
_entity.id
_entity.type
_entity.pdbx_description
1 polymer ?
#
loop_
_entity_poly.entity_id
_entity_poly.type
_entity_poly.pdbx_seq_one_letter_code
_entity_poly.pdbx_strand_id
1 'polypeptide(L)'
;MENESKEVYFVFMNFDPEYERLRADRSKEGSNALNAYLTKKHDKLLAKHFRANTYIKRSSLAIIDGFPVELTEHQANILRSANEVRLVEKNQELS
;
A
#
# COMPACT_ATOMS: atom_id res chain seq x y z
N MET A 1 -3.96 -6.10 -25.81
CA MET A 1 -4.52 -5.01 -24.99
C MET A 1 -4.29 -5.44 -23.56
N GLU A 2 -3.40 -4.75 -22.83
CA GLU A 2 -3.21 -5.00 -21.39
C GLU A 2 -4.58 -4.89 -20.71
N ASN A 3 -4.86 -5.82 -19.81
CA ASN A 3 -6.18 -6.02 -19.24
C ASN A 3 -6.60 -4.76 -18.45
N GLU A 4 -7.64 -4.06 -18.90
CA GLU A 4 -8.20 -2.88 -18.20
C GLU A 4 -8.95 -3.29 -16.91
N SER A 5 -9.15 -4.58 -16.66
CA SER A 5 -9.79 -5.04 -15.44
C SER A 5 -8.90 -4.73 -14.23
N LYS A 6 -9.51 -4.07 -13.23
CA LYS A 6 -8.85 -3.85 -11.95
C LYS A 6 -8.76 -5.16 -11.18
N GLU A 7 -7.60 -5.40 -10.61
CA GLU A 7 -7.26 -6.57 -9.81
C GLU A 7 -6.73 -6.09 -8.47
N VAL A 8 -6.83 -6.92 -7.43
CA VAL A 8 -6.24 -6.60 -6.13
C VAL A 8 -4.74 -6.89 -6.18
N TYR A 9 -3.93 -5.91 -5.81
CA TYR A 9 -2.49 -6.05 -5.61
C TYR A 9 -2.13 -5.73 -4.16
N PHE A 10 -1.20 -6.48 -3.59
CA PHE A 10 -0.54 -6.16 -2.33
C PHE A 10 0.73 -5.37 -2.60
N VAL A 11 0.81 -4.18 -2.02
CA VAL A 11 1.97 -3.30 -2.10
C VAL A 11 2.69 -3.32 -0.76
N PHE A 12 3.98 -3.64 -0.78
CA PHE A 12 4.84 -3.66 0.39
C PHE A 12 5.88 -2.55 0.26
N MET A 13 6.03 -1.75 1.32
CA MET A 13 6.93 -0.61 1.34
C MET A 13 8.37 -1.03 1.70
N ASN A 14 9.33 -0.20 1.32
CA ASN A 14 10.70 -0.32 1.81
C ASN A 14 10.79 -0.07 3.33
N PHE A 15 11.90 -0.50 3.92
CA PHE A 15 12.16 -0.32 5.35
C PHE A 15 11.97 1.14 5.76
N ASP A 16 11.29 1.33 6.88
CA ASP A 16 10.99 2.64 7.45
C ASP A 16 11.25 2.62 8.97
N PRO A 17 12.26 3.36 9.45
CA PRO A 17 12.57 3.40 10.88
C PRO A 17 11.45 4.03 11.71
N GLU A 18 10.63 4.91 11.12
CA GLU A 18 9.51 5.53 11.83
C GLU A 18 8.35 4.55 12.02
N TYR A 19 8.12 3.68 11.03
CA TYR A 19 7.22 2.54 11.17
C TYR A 19 7.63 1.65 12.35
N GLU A 20 8.90 1.25 12.43
CA GLU A 20 9.39 0.41 13.53
C GLU A 20 9.27 1.12 14.89
N ARG A 21 9.59 2.42 14.94
CA ARG A 21 9.45 3.24 16.15
C ARG A 21 8.00 3.31 16.63
N LEU A 22 7.05 3.54 15.73
CA LEU A 22 5.62 3.61 16.06
C LEU A 22 5.05 2.24 16.42
N ARG A 23 5.50 1.17 15.74
CA ARG A 23 5.09 -0.21 16.00
C ARG A 23 5.58 -0.76 17.34
N ALA A 24 6.66 -0.19 17.89
CA ALA A 24 7.15 -0.56 19.22
C ALA A 24 6.15 -0.21 20.33
N ASP A 25 5.31 0.81 20.13
CA ASP A 25 4.26 1.17 21.07
C ASP A 25 3.00 0.32 20.84
N ARG A 26 2.80 -0.65 21.74
CA ARG A 26 1.67 -1.59 21.69
C ARG A 26 0.42 -1.09 22.42
N SER A 27 0.42 0.16 22.89
CA SER A 27 -0.79 0.77 23.46
C SER A 27 -1.86 0.98 22.39
N LYS A 28 -3.07 1.31 22.83
CA LYS A 28 -4.18 1.66 21.93
C LYS A 28 -3.86 2.94 21.16
N GLU A 29 -3.27 3.90 21.84
CA GLU A 29 -2.82 5.18 21.30
C GLU A 29 -1.71 4.97 20.26
N GLY A 30 -0.72 4.13 20.57
CA GLY A 30 0.34 3.73 19.64
C GLY A 30 -0.21 3.06 18.39
N SER A 31 -1.16 2.14 18.55
CA SER A 31 -1.83 1.47 17.43
C SER A 31 -2.58 2.46 16.53
N ASN A 32 -3.28 3.44 17.12
CA ASN A 32 -3.96 4.51 16.37
C ASN A 32 -2.98 5.41 15.63
N ALA A 33 -1.87 5.78 16.28
CA ALA A 33 -0.82 6.61 15.69
C ALA A 33 -0.14 5.90 14.51
N LEU A 34 0.18 4.62 14.67
CA LEU A 34 0.73 3.78 13.59
C LEU A 34 -0.25 3.67 12.42
N ASN A 35 -1.53 3.40 12.68
CA ASN A 35 -2.53 3.30 11.63
C ASN A 35 -2.70 4.62 10.86
N ALA A 36 -2.72 5.76 11.56
CA ALA A 36 -2.81 7.08 10.94
C ALA A 36 -1.57 7.40 10.09
N TYR A 37 -0.38 7.06 10.60
CA TYR A 37 0.89 7.21 9.90
C TYR A 37 0.90 6.42 8.59
N LEU A 38 0.61 5.12 8.66
CA LEU A 38 0.58 4.22 7.50
C LEU A 38 -0.48 4.63 6.48
N THR A 39 -1.68 4.97 6.95
CA THR A 39 -2.76 5.46 6.07
C THR A 39 -2.29 6.66 5.25
N LYS A 40 -1.72 7.67 5.92
CA LYS A 40 -1.21 8.88 5.27
C LYS A 40 -0.04 8.58 4.33
N LYS A 41 0.87 7.69 4.72
CA LYS A 41 2.02 7.27 3.90
C LYS A 41 1.56 6.60 2.60
N HIS A 42 0.65 5.63 2.70
CA HIS A 42 0.10 4.91 1.55
C HIS A 42 -0.71 5.83 0.63
N ASP A 43 -1.52 6.72 1.19
CA ASP A 43 -2.32 7.67 0.39
C ASP A 43 -1.43 8.66 -0.37
N LYS A 44 -0.34 9.12 0.24
CA LYS A 44 0.65 9.97 -0.44
C LYS A 44 1.32 9.25 -1.60
N LEU A 45 1.69 7.98 -1.44
CA LEU A 45 2.27 7.20 -2.54
C LEU A 45 1.29 7.10 -3.70
N LEU A 46 0.03 6.73 -3.43
CA LEU A 46 -0.97 6.58 -4.48
C LEU A 46 -1.29 7.91 -5.16
N ALA A 47 -1.45 8.99 -4.40
CA ALA A 47 -1.71 10.33 -4.95
C ALA A 47 -0.53 10.90 -5.76
N LYS A 48 0.70 10.47 -5.47
CA LYS A 48 1.91 10.84 -6.24
C LYS A 48 1.89 10.22 -7.64
N HIS A 49 1.41 8.99 -7.77
CA HIS A 49 1.48 8.23 -9.02
C HIS A 49 0.18 8.23 -9.82
N PHE A 50 -0.98 8.38 -9.16
CA PHE A 50 -2.29 8.19 -9.77
C PHE A 50 -3.25 9.32 -9.44
N ARG A 51 -4.17 9.57 -10.37
CA ARG A 51 -5.30 10.46 -10.11
C ARG A 51 -6.26 9.80 -9.12
N ALA A 52 -6.87 10.60 -8.25
CA ALA A 52 -7.94 10.13 -7.38
C ALA A 52 -9.04 9.40 -8.18
N ASN A 53 -9.72 8.46 -7.54
CA ASN A 53 -10.77 7.61 -8.14
C ASN A 53 -10.33 6.66 -9.26
N THR A 54 -9.03 6.63 -9.63
CA THR A 54 -8.50 5.65 -10.59
C THR A 54 -8.03 4.35 -9.93
N TYR A 55 -8.00 4.30 -8.59
CA TYR A 55 -7.61 3.16 -7.77
C TYR A 55 -8.55 3.05 -6.55
N ILE A 56 -8.57 1.90 -5.88
CA ILE A 56 -9.29 1.71 -4.60
C ILE A 56 -8.33 1.08 -3.59
N LYS A 57 -7.86 1.86 -2.62
CA LYS A 57 -7.10 1.32 -1.47
C LYS A 57 -8.07 0.71 -0.48
N ARG A 58 -7.96 -0.59 -0.20
CA ARG A 58 -8.90 -1.28 0.69
C ARG A 58 -8.61 -1.04 2.17
N SER A 59 -7.35 -1.08 2.56
CA SER A 59 -6.93 -0.88 3.95
C SER A 59 -5.45 -0.50 4.03
N SER A 60 -4.94 -0.22 5.23
CA SER A 60 -3.50 -0.22 5.52
C SER A 60 -3.24 -1.31 6.55
N LEU A 61 -2.24 -2.15 6.30
CA LEU A 61 -1.90 -3.24 7.20
C LEU A 61 -0.91 -2.69 8.22
N ALA A 62 -1.16 -2.83 9.52
CA ALA A 62 -0.24 -2.33 10.55
C ALA A 62 0.87 -3.34 10.89
N ILE A 63 0.60 -4.63 10.71
CA ILE A 63 1.51 -5.74 11.03
C ILE A 63 2.76 -5.72 10.14
N ILE A 64 2.59 -5.22 8.92
CA ILE A 64 3.61 -5.03 7.88
C ILE A 64 3.35 -3.68 7.21
N ASP A 65 4.37 -2.90 6.87
CA ASP A 65 4.20 -1.64 6.13
C ASP A 65 3.77 -1.90 4.69
N GLY A 66 2.46 -2.09 4.48
CA GLY A 66 1.88 -2.45 3.21
C GLY A 66 0.36 -2.36 3.17
N PHE A 67 -0.20 -2.55 1.98
CA PHE A 67 -1.64 -2.39 1.76
C PHE A 67 -2.14 -3.12 0.50
N PRO A 68 -3.38 -3.65 0.54
CA PRO A 68 -4.11 -4.07 -0.65
C PRO A 68 -4.73 -2.87 -1.39
N VAL A 69 -4.60 -2.86 -2.72
CA VAL A 69 -5.14 -1.83 -3.60
C VAL A 69 -5.64 -2.45 -4.91
N GLU A 70 -6.79 -1.99 -5.39
CA GLU A 70 -7.32 -2.36 -6.70
C GLU A 70 -6.76 -1.43 -7.78
N LEU A 71 -6.04 -2.02 -8.73
CA LEU A 71 -5.30 -1.34 -9.80
C LEU A 71 -5.43 -2.10 -11.12
N THR A 72 -5.22 -1.41 -12.23
CA THR A 72 -4.89 -2.10 -13.49
C THR A 72 -3.47 -2.66 -13.44
N GLU A 73 -3.15 -3.61 -14.31
CA GLU A 73 -1.79 -4.14 -14.44
C GLU A 73 -0.76 -3.03 -14.73
N HIS A 74 -1.12 -2.08 -15.59
CA HIS A 74 -0.28 -0.92 -15.89
C HIS A 74 0.02 -0.07 -14.65
N GLN A 75 -0.99 0.22 -13.83
CA GLN A 75 -0.80 0.95 -12.57
C GLN A 75 0.07 0.15 -11.58
N ALA A 76 -0.11 -1.17 -11.49
CA ALA A 76 0.73 -2.02 -10.65
C ALA A 76 2.21 -1.97 -11.10
N ASN A 77 2.48 -1.97 -12.41
CA ASN A 77 3.83 -1.83 -12.97
C ASN A 77 4.48 -0.48 -12.64
N ILE A 78 3.69 0.60 -12.58
CA ILE A 78 4.18 1.90 -12.12
C ILE A 78 4.64 1.82 -10.66
N LEU A 79 3.86 1.18 -9.78
CA LEU A 79 4.25 1.01 -8.37
C LEU A 79 5.48 0.09 -8.20
N ARG A 80 5.65 -0.94 -9.03
CA ARG A 80 6.86 -1.78 -9.02
C ARG A 80 8.15 -0.99 -9.29
N SER A 81 8.01 0.13 -9.99
CA SER A 81 9.13 1.02 -10.34
C SER A 81 9.30 2.19 -9.36
N ALA A 82 8.47 2.28 -8.32
CA ALA A 82 8.53 3.36 -7.35
C ALA A 82 9.63 3.09 -6.29
N ASN A 83 10.48 4.09 -6.04
CA ASN A 83 11.62 3.97 -5.13
C ASN A 83 11.22 3.64 -3.68
N GLU A 84 10.01 3.98 -3.27
CA GLU A 84 9.48 3.73 -1.93
C GLU A 84 8.92 2.30 -1.77
N VAL A 85 8.67 1.60 -2.88
CA VAL A 85 8.01 0.30 -2.90
C VAL A 85 9.05 -0.81 -2.98
N ARG A 86 8.90 -1.80 -2.12
CA ARG A 86 9.74 -3.01 -2.11
C ARG A 86 9.22 -4.06 -3.07
N LEU A 87 7.90 -4.28 -3.06
CA LEU A 87 7.26 -5.38 -3.76
C LEU A 87 5.80 -5.05 -4.10
N VAL A 88 5.34 -5.52 -5.26
CA VAL A 88 3.93 -5.48 -5.66
C VAL A 88 3.52 -6.86 -6.19
N GLU A 89 2.68 -7.54 -5.43
CA GLU A 89 2.18 -8.88 -5.75
C GLU A 89 0.71 -8.82 -6.16
N LYS A 90 0.33 -9.53 -7.22
CA LYS A 90 -1.09 -9.71 -7.54
C LYS A 90 -1.69 -10.66 -6.51
N ASN A 91 -2.84 -10.30 -5.93
CA ASN A 91 -3.59 -11.22 -5.09
C ASN A 91 -4.09 -12.38 -5.96
N GLN A 92 -3.44 -13.54 -5.83
CA GLN A 92 -3.88 -14.78 -6.45
C GLN A 92 -4.87 -15.45 -5.49
N GLU A 93 -6.09 -14.94 -5.43
CA GLU A 93 -7.18 -15.77 -4.91
C GLU A 93 -7.35 -16.93 -5.89
N LEU A 94 -7.22 -18.17 -5.39
CA LEU A 94 -7.52 -19.38 -6.16
C LEU A 94 -9.01 -19.30 -6.52
N SER A 95 -9.30 -18.88 -7.76
CA SER A 95 -10.63 -18.93 -8.36
C SER A 95 -11.08 -20.35 -8.62
#